data_AF-A0A6C1S5I7-F1
#
_entry.id   AF-A0A6C1S5I7-F1
#
_cell.length_a   1.000
_cell.length_b   1.000
_cell.length_c   1.000
_cell.angle_alpha   90.00
_cell.angle_beta   90.00
_cell.angle_gamma   90.00
#
_symmetry.space_group_name_H-M   'P 1'
#
loop_
_entity.id
_entity.type
_entity.pdbx_description
1 polymer ?
#
loop_
_entity_poly.entity_id
_entity_poly.type
_entity_poly.pdbx_seq_one_letter_code
_entity_poly.pdbx_strand_id
1 'polypeptide(L)'
;MNTVAKYLVFFVIATSLYSCNSQRPVHYSKTHSYGFQHDDHVYFLLDYQVWKRGGRFWFIMPVQLPSKIYLKQVYLYRYEPDLNDLEKLAVLRDEAMRSINVRYTKFTEDDNKIVFAYHAGYDEEINPLIDLFIWDTQTGKPDDTGFENPVRDNHPLYQEYFSDYQSPWRDNPAIISISALKNEILQHLTNEDYDLPEEW
;
A
#
# COMPACT_ATOMS: atom_id res chain seq x y z
N MET A 1 23.21 44.96 40.53
CA MET A 1 23.08 44.10 39.32
C MET A 1 23.59 42.70 39.66
N ASN A 2 23.02 42.07 40.69
CA ASN A 2 21.89 41.12 40.69
C ASN A 2 22.12 39.86 39.84
N THR A 3 22.70 38.88 40.53
CA THR A 3 22.92 37.45 40.22
C THR A 3 21.71 36.78 39.54
N VAL A 4 20.50 37.28 39.80
CA VAL A 4 19.24 36.84 39.20
C VAL A 4 19.23 36.95 37.66
N ALA A 5 19.86 37.98 37.09
CA ALA A 5 19.91 38.16 35.64
C ALA A 5 20.82 37.12 34.93
N LYS A 6 21.83 36.58 35.61
CA LYS A 6 22.74 35.57 35.05
C LYS A 6 22.09 34.18 34.96
N TYR A 7 21.19 33.83 35.88
CA TYR A 7 20.48 32.55 35.85
C TYR A 7 19.33 32.53 34.83
N LEU A 8 18.72 33.68 34.55
CA LEU A 8 17.64 33.81 33.57
C LEU A 8 18.13 33.59 32.13
N VAL A 9 19.34 34.06 31.80
CA VAL A 9 19.97 33.81 30.49
C VAL A 9 20.38 32.34 30.33
N PHE A 10 20.77 31.67 31.41
CA PHE A 10 21.14 30.23 31.38
C PHE A 10 19.92 29.32 31.19
N PHE A 11 18.77 29.66 31.77
CA PHE A 11 17.53 28.88 31.62
C PHE A 11 16.89 28.97 30.24
N VAL A 12 17.04 30.10 29.54
CA VAL A 12 16.50 30.29 28.18
C VAL A 12 17.34 29.57 27.11
N ILE A 13 18.65 29.43 27.33
CA ILE A 13 19.54 28.68 26.42
C ILE A 13 19.44 27.16 26.67
N ALA A 14 19.22 26.74 27.93
CA ALA A 14 19.06 25.32 28.25
C ALA A 14 17.72 24.73 27.76
N THR A 15 16.65 25.52 27.68
CA THR A 15 15.33 25.07 27.18
C THR A 15 15.21 25.10 25.66
N SER A 16 15.99 25.94 24.97
CA SER A 16 16.04 25.98 23.50
C SER A 16 16.95 24.91 22.87
N LEU A 17 17.83 24.27 23.67
CA LEU A 17 18.72 23.19 23.20
C LEU A 17 18.18 21.77 23.42
N TYR A 18 17.10 21.58 24.17
CA TYR A 18 16.58 20.24 24.51
C TYR A 18 15.11 19.96 24.18
N SER A 19 14.37 20.93 23.65
CA SER A 19 13.09 20.66 22.98
C SER A 19 13.20 20.75 21.45
N CYS A 20 14.39 20.45 20.91
CA CYS A 20 14.48 19.93 19.56
C CYS A 20 13.91 18.50 19.63
N ASN A 21 12.60 18.44 19.47
CA ASN A 21 11.81 17.23 19.39
C ASN A 21 12.43 16.40 18.25
N SER A 22 13.35 15.48 18.59
CA SER A 22 13.92 14.57 17.61
C SER A 22 12.79 13.63 17.19
N GLN A 23 11.98 14.10 16.24
CA GLN A 23 11.03 13.28 15.54
C GLN A 23 11.85 12.11 14.99
N ARG A 24 11.63 10.93 15.57
CA ARG A 24 12.30 9.72 15.10
C ARG A 24 11.94 9.57 13.63
N PRO A 25 12.93 9.31 12.75
CA PRO A 25 12.69 9.27 11.32
C PRO A 25 11.59 8.24 11.03
N VAL A 26 10.55 8.71 10.36
CA VAL A 26 9.55 7.85 9.74
C VAL A 26 10.11 7.46 8.38
N HIS A 27 10.02 6.20 8.07
CA HIS A 27 10.48 5.65 6.80
C HIS A 27 9.28 5.21 5.98
N TYR A 28 9.40 5.39 4.68
CA TYR A 28 8.36 5.11 3.71
C TYR A 28 8.92 4.19 2.63
N SER A 29 8.10 3.26 2.15
CA SER A 29 8.40 2.53 0.91
C SER A 29 7.12 2.28 0.13
N LYS A 30 7.25 2.27 -1.19
CA LYS A 30 6.16 1.89 -2.10
C LYS A 30 6.57 0.70 -2.97
N THR A 31 5.66 -0.22 -3.17
CA THR A 31 5.82 -1.37 -4.06
C THR A 31 4.63 -1.44 -5.01
N HIS A 32 4.91 -1.55 -6.30
CA HIS A 32 3.90 -1.69 -7.34
C HIS A 32 3.55 -3.15 -7.60
N SER A 33 2.28 -3.40 -7.95
CA SER A 33 1.89 -4.61 -8.65
C SER A 33 2.32 -4.56 -10.11
N TYR A 34 2.02 -5.64 -10.82
CA TYR A 34 1.94 -5.62 -12.28
C TYR A 34 0.89 -4.61 -12.72
N GLY A 35 1.12 -4.01 -13.89
CA GLY A 35 0.10 -3.20 -14.54
C GLY A 35 -0.88 -4.09 -15.29
N PHE A 36 -2.06 -3.58 -15.53
CA PHE A 36 -3.09 -4.21 -16.34
C PHE A 36 -3.68 -3.18 -17.29
N GLN A 37 -3.51 -3.41 -18.59
CA GLN A 37 -4.06 -2.55 -19.64
C GLN A 37 -5.53 -2.93 -19.89
N HIS A 38 -6.43 -1.97 -19.78
CA HIS A 38 -7.82 -2.14 -20.22
C HIS A 38 -8.26 -0.83 -20.86
N ASP A 39 -8.79 -0.92 -22.08
CA ASP A 39 -8.98 0.23 -22.98
C ASP A 39 -7.69 1.07 -23.10
N ASP A 40 -7.78 2.38 -22.93
CA ASP A 40 -6.65 3.33 -23.00
C ASP A 40 -5.98 3.57 -21.63
N HIS A 41 -6.29 2.73 -20.64
CA HIS A 41 -5.88 2.92 -19.25
C HIS A 41 -4.98 1.80 -18.74
N VAL A 42 -4.00 2.17 -17.90
CA VAL A 42 -3.18 1.24 -17.13
C VAL A 42 -3.63 1.25 -15.67
N TYR A 43 -4.10 0.10 -15.19
CA TYR A 43 -4.48 -0.11 -13.81
C TYR A 43 -3.37 -0.80 -13.04
N PHE A 44 -3.12 -0.39 -11.80
CA PHE A 44 -2.14 -1.05 -10.94
C PHE A 44 -2.43 -0.80 -9.46
N LEU A 45 -1.90 -1.68 -8.60
CA LEU A 45 -1.92 -1.53 -7.16
C LEU A 45 -0.61 -0.96 -6.64
N LEU A 46 -0.71 -0.16 -5.58
CA LEU A 46 0.42 0.36 -4.83
C LEU A 46 0.31 -0.07 -3.36
N ASP A 47 1.24 -0.90 -2.89
CA ASP A 47 1.47 -1.16 -1.45
C ASP A 47 2.36 -0.04 -0.92
N TYR A 48 1.77 0.83 -0.11
CA TYR A 48 2.45 1.90 0.60
C TYR A 48 2.65 1.51 2.05
N GLN A 49 3.91 1.50 2.47
CA GLN A 49 4.31 1.10 3.81
C GLN A 49 4.95 2.27 4.54
N VAL A 50 4.39 2.60 5.71
CA VAL A 50 4.94 3.55 6.67
C VAL A 50 5.49 2.77 7.85
N TRP A 51 6.75 3.01 8.24
CA TRP A 51 7.26 2.47 9.49
C TRP A 51 8.08 3.47 10.29
N LYS A 52 7.88 3.42 11.60
CA LYS A 52 8.66 4.15 12.59
C LYS A 52 9.38 3.15 13.48
N ARG A 53 10.67 3.37 13.72
CA ARG A 53 11.41 2.60 14.73
C ARG A 53 10.86 2.94 16.12
N GLY A 54 10.21 1.97 16.75
CA GLY A 54 9.83 1.98 18.15
C GLY A 54 11.07 1.78 19.04
N GLY A 55 11.10 2.47 20.17
CA GLY A 55 12.09 2.23 21.21
C GLY A 55 11.77 0.94 21.94
N ARG A 56 12.77 0.34 22.61
CA ARG A 56 12.53 -0.75 23.56
C ARG A 56 11.75 -0.19 24.74
N PHE A 57 10.44 -0.41 24.76
CA PHE A 57 9.64 -0.18 25.96
C PHE A 57 9.68 -1.45 26.80
N TRP A 58 10.38 -1.41 27.93
CA TRP A 58 10.25 -2.43 28.96
C TRP A 58 8.98 -2.10 29.75
N PHE A 59 7.85 -2.69 29.35
CA PHE A 59 6.72 -2.78 30.26
C PHE A 59 6.94 -3.98 31.19
N ILE A 60 6.47 -3.89 32.44
CA ILE A 60 6.40 -5.02 33.38
C ILE A 60 5.26 -5.97 32.95
N MET A 61 5.14 -6.22 31.64
CA MET A 61 4.25 -7.20 31.04
C MET A 61 5.05 -8.00 30.02
N PRO A 62 4.82 -9.32 29.90
CA PRO A 62 5.61 -10.20 29.04
C PRO A 62 5.19 -10.09 27.56
N VAL A 63 4.89 -8.88 27.07
CA VAL A 63 4.54 -8.66 25.67
C VAL A 63 5.69 -7.94 24.99
N GLN A 64 6.50 -8.72 24.28
CA GLN A 64 7.53 -8.19 23.40
C GLN A 64 6.85 -7.61 22.15
N LEU A 65 6.49 -6.32 22.20
CA LEU A 65 6.03 -5.64 20.99
C LEU A 65 7.19 -5.59 19.97
N PRO A 66 6.91 -5.74 18.67
CA PRO A 66 7.91 -5.52 17.63
C PRO A 66 8.56 -4.14 17.78
N SER A 67 9.85 -4.02 17.48
CA SER A 67 10.58 -2.74 17.55
C SER A 67 10.18 -1.73 16.46
N LYS A 68 9.16 -2.03 15.66
CA LYS A 68 8.67 -1.21 14.55
C LYS A 68 7.15 -1.28 14.50
N ILE A 69 6.51 -0.13 14.38
CA ILE A 69 5.08 -0.02 14.04
C ILE A 69 5.02 0.09 12.52
N TYR A 70 4.16 -0.71 11.88
CA TYR A 70 3.97 -0.76 10.44
C TYR A 70 2.52 -0.40 10.13
N LEU A 71 2.31 0.64 9.34
CA LEU A 71 1.05 0.88 8.65
C LEU A 71 1.24 0.44 7.20
N LYS A 72 0.28 -0.32 6.68
CA LYS A 72 0.25 -0.73 5.28
C LYS A 72 -1.07 -0.28 4.66
N GLN A 73 -0.96 0.38 3.52
CA GLN A 73 -2.10 0.83 2.73
C GLN A 73 -1.96 0.28 1.32
N VAL A 74 -3.08 -0.20 0.76
CA VAL A 74 -3.14 -0.66 -0.62
C VAL A 74 -4.07 0.25 -1.39
N TYR A 75 -3.54 0.83 -2.45
CA TYR A 75 -4.26 1.75 -3.32
C TYR A 75 -4.46 1.13 -4.71
N LEU A 76 -5.62 1.39 -5.31
CA LEU A 76 -5.85 1.16 -6.74
C LEU A 76 -5.62 2.47 -7.49
N TYR A 77 -4.78 2.44 -8.51
CA TYR A 77 -4.52 3.56 -9.41
C TYR A 77 -4.94 3.23 -10.84
N ARG A 78 -5.27 4.30 -11.57
CA ARG A 78 -5.45 4.35 -13.01
C ARG A 78 -4.50 5.38 -13.59
N TYR A 79 -3.80 5.02 -14.65
CA TYR A 79 -2.91 5.92 -15.37
C TYR A 79 -3.32 5.99 -16.84
N GLU A 80 -3.37 7.21 -17.37
CA GLU A 80 -3.63 7.52 -18.77
C GLU A 80 -2.33 7.92 -19.46
N PRO A 81 -1.67 7.01 -20.21
CA PRO A 81 -0.35 7.28 -20.80
C PRO A 81 -0.34 8.49 -21.75
N ASP A 82 -1.40 8.66 -22.53
CA ASP A 82 -1.50 9.74 -23.51
C ASP A 82 -1.66 11.12 -22.83
N LEU A 83 -2.37 11.18 -21.71
CA LEU A 83 -2.59 12.41 -20.95
C LEU A 83 -1.54 12.66 -19.86
N ASN A 84 -0.71 11.66 -19.56
CA ASN A 84 0.16 11.62 -18.39
C ASN A 84 -0.59 11.88 -17.08
N ASP A 85 -1.82 11.39 -16.97
CA ASP A 85 -2.67 11.62 -15.80
C ASP A 85 -2.69 10.39 -14.90
N LEU A 86 -2.47 10.59 -13.60
CA LEU A 86 -2.53 9.55 -12.58
C LEU A 86 -3.68 9.83 -11.63
N GLU A 87 -4.60 8.89 -11.55
CA GLU A 87 -5.74 8.97 -10.65
C GLU A 87 -5.71 7.85 -9.62
N LYS A 88 -5.90 8.22 -8.35
CA LYS A 88 -6.16 7.28 -7.26
C LYS A 88 -7.64 6.95 -7.22
N LEU A 89 -7.98 5.72 -7.58
CA LEU A 89 -9.38 5.26 -7.65
C LEU A 89 -9.95 4.86 -6.30
N ALA A 90 -9.17 4.13 -5.49
CA ALA A 90 -9.64 3.62 -4.22
C ALA A 90 -8.51 3.32 -3.22
N VAL A 91 -8.86 3.36 -1.94
CA VAL A 91 -8.09 2.77 -0.84
C VAL A 91 -8.73 1.42 -0.51
N LEU A 92 -8.03 0.33 -0.84
CA LEU A 92 -8.53 -1.03 -0.69
C LEU A 92 -8.30 -1.59 0.71
N ARG A 93 -7.20 -1.18 1.34
CA ARG A 93 -6.82 -1.54 2.71
C ARG A 93 -6.13 -0.37 3.39
N ASP A 94 -6.44 -0.18 4.67
CA ASP A 94 -5.82 0.83 5.55
C ASP A 94 -5.66 0.28 6.97
N GLU A 95 -4.79 -0.71 7.14
CA GLU A 95 -4.69 -1.47 8.40
C GLU A 95 -3.25 -1.86 8.76
N ALA A 96 -3.03 -2.16 10.05
CA ALA A 96 -1.77 -2.67 10.57
C ALA A 96 -1.63 -4.18 10.33
N MET A 97 -1.52 -4.61 9.07
CA MET A 97 -1.39 -6.03 8.70
C MET A 97 0.06 -6.50 8.56
N ARG A 98 0.31 -7.78 8.88
CA ARG A 98 1.66 -8.35 8.97
C ARG A 98 2.25 -8.89 7.66
N SER A 99 1.51 -9.02 6.56
CA SER A 99 2.12 -9.48 5.28
C SER A 99 1.23 -9.27 4.05
N ILE A 100 1.18 -8.06 3.49
CA ILE A 100 0.61 -7.82 2.14
C ILE A 100 1.72 -7.90 1.10
N ASN A 101 1.43 -8.49 -0.07
CA ASN A 101 2.32 -8.48 -1.23
C ASN A 101 1.54 -8.30 -2.55
N VAL A 102 1.46 -7.05 -3.01
CA VAL A 102 0.84 -6.68 -4.29
C VAL A 102 1.68 -7.04 -5.51
N ARG A 103 2.94 -7.47 -5.36
CA ARG A 103 3.72 -7.90 -6.53
C ARG A 103 3.12 -9.14 -7.19
N TYR A 104 2.38 -9.96 -6.45
CA TYR A 104 1.76 -11.16 -6.99
C TYR A 104 0.27 -10.96 -7.31
N THR A 105 -0.15 -9.71 -7.57
CA THR A 105 -1.51 -9.44 -8.00
C THR A 105 -1.80 -10.15 -9.32
N LYS A 106 -2.91 -10.88 -9.36
CA LYS A 106 -3.56 -11.34 -10.59
C LYS A 106 -4.57 -10.30 -11.03
N PHE A 107 -4.67 -10.08 -12.33
CA PHE A 107 -5.69 -9.25 -12.96
C PHE A 107 -6.40 -10.02 -14.06
N THR A 108 -7.68 -9.75 -14.24
CA THR A 108 -8.47 -10.14 -15.42
C THR A 108 -9.55 -9.08 -15.66
N GLU A 109 -10.09 -9.08 -16.87
CA GLU A 109 -11.29 -8.32 -17.22
C GLU A 109 -12.52 -9.24 -17.24
N ASP A 110 -13.67 -8.66 -16.92
CA ASP A 110 -15.00 -9.29 -17.05
C ASP A 110 -16.05 -8.19 -17.26
N ASP A 111 -16.62 -8.08 -18.47
CA ASP A 111 -17.71 -7.15 -18.81
C ASP A 111 -17.64 -5.74 -18.17
N ASN A 112 -16.66 -4.92 -18.56
CA ASN A 112 -16.40 -3.58 -18.00
C ASN A 112 -16.01 -3.58 -16.51
N LYS A 113 -15.52 -4.72 -16.01
CA LYS A 113 -14.97 -4.82 -14.67
C LYS A 113 -13.52 -5.27 -14.76
N ILE A 114 -12.73 -4.74 -13.85
CA ILE A 114 -11.37 -5.19 -13.62
C ILE A 114 -11.38 -5.96 -12.32
N VAL A 115 -11.13 -7.25 -12.42
CA VAL A 115 -11.06 -8.15 -11.27
C VAL A 115 -9.60 -8.35 -10.93
N PHE A 116 -9.27 -8.16 -9.66
CA PHE A 116 -7.90 -8.33 -9.21
C PHE A 116 -7.81 -8.95 -7.82
N ALA A 117 -6.77 -9.75 -7.66
CA ALA A 117 -6.56 -10.53 -6.45
C ALA A 117 -5.09 -10.52 -6.05
N TYR A 118 -4.78 -10.18 -4.80
CA TYR A 118 -3.42 -10.13 -4.29
C TYR A 118 -3.24 -10.85 -2.96
N HIS A 119 -2.01 -11.24 -2.66
CA HIS A 119 -1.69 -11.98 -1.45
C HIS A 119 -1.78 -11.06 -0.22
N ALA A 120 -2.72 -11.39 0.68
CA ALA A 120 -3.05 -10.65 1.89
C ALA A 120 -2.45 -11.27 3.17
N GLY A 121 -1.63 -12.31 3.02
CA GLY A 121 -0.92 -12.94 4.13
C GLY A 121 -1.30 -14.41 4.25
N TYR A 122 -1.28 -14.91 5.48
CA TYR A 122 -1.56 -16.31 5.74
C TYR A 122 -2.54 -16.45 6.91
N ASP A 123 -3.30 -17.54 6.92
CA ASP A 123 -4.11 -17.93 8.08
C ASP A 123 -3.24 -18.53 9.20
N GLU A 124 -3.89 -18.99 10.27
CA GLU A 124 -3.20 -19.59 11.44
C GLU A 124 -2.40 -20.86 11.10
N GLU A 125 -2.75 -21.53 10.00
CA GLU A 125 -2.11 -22.75 9.51
C GLU A 125 -1.04 -22.46 8.44
N ILE A 126 -0.75 -21.19 8.17
CA ILE A 126 0.19 -20.73 7.14
C ILE A 126 -0.33 -21.03 5.72
N ASN A 127 -1.64 -21.15 5.53
CA ASN A 127 -2.22 -21.22 4.19
C ASN A 127 -2.34 -19.80 3.60
N PRO A 128 -2.07 -19.59 2.30
CA PRO A 128 -2.16 -18.28 1.67
C PRO A 128 -3.59 -17.72 1.71
N LEU A 129 -3.70 -16.45 2.05
CA LEU A 129 -4.92 -15.67 2.03
C LEU A 129 -4.84 -14.61 0.92
N ILE A 130 -5.98 -14.35 0.29
CA ILE A 130 -6.10 -13.51 -0.90
C ILE A 130 -7.18 -12.47 -0.65
N ASP A 131 -6.85 -11.23 -0.94
CA ASP A 131 -7.85 -10.18 -1.10
C ASP A 131 -8.30 -10.16 -2.55
N LEU A 132 -9.60 -10.32 -2.78
CA LEU A 132 -10.23 -10.27 -4.09
C LEU A 132 -11.13 -9.05 -4.18
N PHE A 133 -10.93 -8.23 -5.21
CA PHE A 133 -11.71 -7.02 -5.47
C PHE A 133 -12.14 -6.97 -6.94
N ILE A 134 -13.25 -6.29 -7.16
CA ILE A 134 -13.83 -6.05 -8.49
C ILE A 134 -14.04 -4.55 -8.59
N TRP A 135 -13.50 -3.94 -9.64
CA TRP A 135 -13.68 -2.53 -9.94
C TRP A 135 -14.52 -2.36 -11.20
N ASP A 136 -15.68 -1.71 -11.08
CA ASP A 136 -16.55 -1.42 -12.21
C ASP A 136 -16.07 -0.13 -12.90
N THR A 137 -15.64 -0.25 -14.16
CA THR A 137 -15.04 0.85 -14.92
C THR A 137 -16.08 1.86 -15.40
N GLN A 138 -17.35 1.49 -15.49
CA GLN A 138 -18.43 2.38 -15.91
C GLN A 138 -18.90 3.28 -14.76
N THR A 139 -19.05 2.70 -13.57
CA THR A 139 -19.51 3.43 -12.38
C THR A 139 -18.37 4.10 -11.62
N GLY A 140 -17.13 3.65 -11.83
CA GLY A 140 -15.95 4.13 -11.12
C GLY A 140 -15.99 3.78 -9.63
N LYS A 141 -16.50 2.59 -9.30
CA LYS A 141 -16.67 2.14 -7.91
C LYS A 141 -16.28 0.67 -7.74
N PRO A 142 -15.88 0.26 -6.51
CA PRO A 142 -15.77 -1.15 -6.19
C PRO A 142 -17.15 -1.81 -6.24
N ASP A 143 -17.22 -3.01 -6.80
CA ASP A 143 -18.43 -3.83 -6.74
C ASP A 143 -18.56 -4.46 -5.35
N ASP A 144 -19.74 -4.36 -4.75
CA ASP A 144 -20.01 -4.99 -3.45
C ASP A 144 -20.37 -6.45 -3.68
N THR A 145 -19.33 -7.27 -3.56
CA THR A 145 -19.42 -8.72 -3.71
C THR A 145 -20.10 -9.41 -2.52
N GLY A 146 -20.34 -8.70 -1.41
CA GLY A 146 -21.07 -9.22 -0.25
C GLY A 146 -20.33 -10.28 0.59
N PHE A 147 -19.05 -10.56 0.32
CA PHE A 147 -18.24 -11.47 1.13
C PHE A 147 -17.08 -10.76 1.84
N GLU A 148 -16.61 -11.33 2.94
CA GLU A 148 -15.52 -10.78 3.73
C GLU A 148 -14.16 -11.21 3.18
N ASN A 149 -13.28 -10.24 2.97
CA ASN A 149 -11.87 -10.47 2.65
C ASN A 149 -11.00 -10.49 3.91
N PRO A 150 -9.90 -11.26 3.95
CA PRO A 150 -9.38 -12.09 2.87
C PRO A 150 -10.04 -13.48 2.79
N VAL A 151 -9.96 -14.10 1.62
CA VAL A 151 -10.46 -15.47 1.36
C VAL A 151 -9.34 -16.42 0.97
N ARG A 152 -9.61 -17.73 0.99
CA ARG A 152 -8.72 -18.75 0.41
C ARG A 152 -8.86 -18.79 -1.11
N ASP A 153 -7.85 -19.31 -1.79
CA ASP A 153 -7.85 -19.46 -3.26
C ASP A 153 -8.92 -20.44 -3.78
N ASN A 154 -9.47 -21.30 -2.94
CA ASN A 154 -10.59 -22.18 -3.30
C ASN A 154 -11.97 -21.52 -3.17
N HIS A 155 -12.05 -20.23 -2.80
CA HIS A 155 -13.31 -19.51 -2.69
C HIS A 155 -14.03 -19.48 -4.06
N PRO A 156 -15.36 -19.72 -4.12
CA PRO A 156 -16.08 -19.81 -5.40
C PRO A 156 -15.87 -18.61 -6.31
N LEU A 157 -15.93 -17.40 -5.75
CA LEU A 157 -15.73 -16.17 -6.54
C LEU A 157 -14.30 -16.03 -7.06
N TYR A 158 -13.29 -16.48 -6.31
CA TYR A 158 -11.92 -16.47 -6.83
C TYR A 158 -11.77 -17.47 -7.98
N GLN A 159 -12.37 -18.66 -7.84
CA GLN A 159 -12.35 -19.69 -8.87
C GLN A 159 -13.11 -19.27 -10.13
N GLU A 160 -14.20 -18.52 -9.99
CA GLU A 160 -14.96 -17.96 -11.10
C GLU A 160 -14.08 -17.14 -12.05
N TYR A 161 -13.23 -16.26 -11.51
CA TYR A 161 -12.39 -15.37 -12.32
C TYR A 161 -10.99 -15.92 -12.64
N PHE A 162 -10.43 -16.80 -11.79
CA PHE A 162 -9.02 -17.17 -11.87
C PHE A 162 -8.74 -18.67 -11.95
N SER A 163 -9.76 -19.53 -12.13
CA SER A 163 -9.58 -20.98 -12.24
C SER A 163 -8.71 -21.40 -13.43
N ASP A 164 -8.81 -20.68 -14.56
CA ASP A 164 -8.07 -20.99 -15.79
C ASP A 164 -6.62 -20.47 -15.81
N TYR A 165 -6.22 -19.65 -14.83
CA TYR A 165 -4.87 -19.08 -14.78
C TYR A 165 -3.85 -20.12 -14.31
N GLN A 166 -3.13 -20.73 -15.24
CA GLN A 166 -2.00 -21.62 -14.93
C GLN A 166 -0.76 -20.81 -14.47
N SER A 167 -0.60 -19.57 -14.95
CA SER A 167 0.45 -18.66 -14.50
C SER A 167 0.00 -17.19 -14.59
N PRO A 168 0.27 -16.35 -13.57
CA PRO A 168 -0.03 -14.91 -13.64
C PRO A 168 0.72 -14.18 -14.77
N TRP A 169 1.72 -14.80 -15.41
CA TRP A 169 2.64 -14.16 -16.34
C TRP A 169 2.40 -14.46 -17.82
N ARG A 170 1.70 -15.54 -18.16
CA ARG A 170 1.76 -16.09 -19.53
C ARG A 170 0.45 -16.06 -20.30
N ASP A 171 -0.67 -15.86 -19.61
CA ASP A 171 -1.97 -16.17 -20.22
C ASP A 171 -2.80 -14.93 -20.58
N ASN A 172 -2.41 -13.73 -20.13
CA ASN A 172 -3.15 -12.49 -20.42
C ASN A 172 -2.25 -11.39 -21.03
N PRO A 173 -2.47 -10.99 -22.31
CA PRO A 173 -1.66 -9.97 -22.99
C PRO A 173 -1.82 -8.55 -22.43
N ALA A 174 -2.88 -8.29 -21.66
CA ALA A 174 -3.07 -7.00 -20.98
C ALA A 174 -2.12 -6.81 -19.79
N ILE A 175 -1.45 -7.86 -19.30
CA ILE A 175 -0.55 -7.75 -18.15
C ILE A 175 0.75 -7.05 -18.55
N ILE A 176 1.08 -5.99 -17.81
CA ILE A 176 2.31 -5.22 -17.94
C ILE A 176 3.25 -5.58 -16.78
N SER A 177 4.49 -5.93 -17.10
CA SER A 177 5.49 -6.25 -16.08
C SER A 177 5.76 -5.06 -15.14
N ILE A 178 6.07 -5.33 -13.86
CA ILE A 178 6.46 -4.27 -12.91
C ILE A 178 7.62 -3.41 -13.45
N SER A 179 8.57 -4.04 -14.15
CA SER A 179 9.72 -3.32 -14.72
C SER A 179 9.29 -2.36 -15.82
N ALA A 180 8.45 -2.80 -16.76
CA ALA A 180 7.92 -1.93 -17.83
C ALA A 180 7.04 -0.81 -17.25
N LEU A 181 6.14 -1.17 -16.32
CA LEU A 181 5.30 -0.21 -15.61
C LEU A 181 6.15 0.90 -14.97
N LYS A 182 7.22 0.54 -14.25
CA LYS A 182 8.03 1.53 -13.52
C LYS A 182 9.00 2.30 -14.39
N ASN A 183 9.65 1.63 -15.34
CA ASN A 183 10.79 2.21 -16.06
C ASN A 183 10.40 2.86 -17.39
N GLU A 184 9.22 2.54 -17.92
CA GLU A 184 8.78 3.01 -19.24
C GLU A 184 7.52 3.87 -19.11
N ILE A 185 6.52 3.38 -18.37
CA ILE A 185 5.19 4.03 -18.27
C ILE A 185 5.18 5.12 -17.19
N LEU A 186 5.53 4.76 -15.95
CA LEU A 186 5.44 5.67 -14.79
C LEU A 186 6.73 6.46 -14.54
N GLN A 187 7.69 6.44 -15.47
CA GLN A 187 9.04 6.99 -15.26
C GLN A 187 9.06 8.51 -15.00
N HIS A 188 8.02 9.22 -15.42
CA HIS A 188 7.89 10.66 -15.28
C HIS A 188 7.22 11.09 -13.97
N LEU A 189 6.61 10.15 -13.25
CA LEU A 189 5.90 10.42 -12.00
C LEU A 189 6.86 10.58 -10.83
N THR A 190 6.64 11.62 -10.04
CA THR A 190 7.30 11.93 -8.77
C THR A 190 6.56 11.27 -7.60
N ASN A 191 6.95 11.56 -6.35
CA ASN A 191 6.19 11.09 -5.18
C ASN A 191 4.93 11.92 -4.92
N GLU A 192 4.93 13.19 -5.33
CA GLU A 192 3.83 14.13 -5.12
C GLU A 192 2.60 13.72 -5.96
N ASP A 193 2.84 13.20 -7.16
CA ASP A 193 1.77 12.76 -8.08
C ASP A 193 0.90 11.63 -7.52
N TYR A 194 1.44 10.81 -6.60
CA TYR A 194 0.67 9.71 -6.00
C TYR A 194 -0.31 10.18 -4.91
N ASP A 195 -0.28 11.45 -4.49
CA ASP A 195 -1.19 11.98 -3.45
C ASP A 195 -1.15 11.12 -2.15
N LEU A 196 0.01 10.58 -1.80
CA LEU A 196 0.13 9.70 -0.64
C LEU A 196 0.10 10.51 0.66
N PRO A 197 -0.41 9.97 1.78
CA PRO A 197 -0.48 10.69 3.04
C PRO A 197 0.87 11.30 3.41
N GLU A 198 0.87 12.61 3.67
CA GLU A 198 2.05 13.32 4.17
C GLU A 198 2.41 12.88 5.61
N GLU A 199 3.63 13.21 6.00
CA GLU A 199 4.34 12.72 7.16
C GLU A 199 3.54 12.75 8.49
N TRP A 200 3.59 11.66 9.26
CA TRP A 200 3.00 11.56 10.62
C TRP A 200 3.97 11.94 11.74
#